data_AF-A0A7R9VDI6-F1
#
_entry.id   AF-A0A7R9VDI6-F1
#
_cell.length_a   1.000
_cell.length_b   1.000
_cell.length_c   1.000
_cell.angle_alpha   90.00
_cell.angle_beta   90.00
_cell.angle_gamma   90.00
#
_symmetry.space_group_name_H-M   'P 1'
#
loop_
_entity.id
_entity.type
_entity.pdbx_description
1 polymer ?
#
loop_
_entity_poly.entity_id
_entity_poly.type
_entity_poly.pdbx_seq_one_letter_code
_entity_poly.pdbx_strand_id
1 'polypeptide(L)'
;GASSETGLSPFLICVRDISLKSGLQRREHLQEKFNSSPEDLTPLSNQKEQSCFILATSTSRFLSTVGGNIHGIPLVDQMKISPMTIEDVTSPGWPIPVATEHSSRRLSGYDEWERSLMVGLSPGVVAGKDKQMTLNIADKILDDVRNMAKEGQRRRRRLEKQEEGFKPSLRASSKNGQLETPQGKTLSISEAFSATSSTVASRENSEKETRRLSESSHSFWSRALQHGLESKHQCSKMINSLEIRPLWSDGFEIILNPAGENENKMDRVSGSDDESSASNQDCILSLVAALCVHPFVVSVEANTEVTPDGKKEQWITQSNIENYRPFFDKGITGKGQIVSISDSGMDTDNCYLSNGPSGGNIFNGNWDMSTRK
;
A
#
# COMPACT_ATOMS: atom_id res chain seq x y z
N GLY A 1 19.96 -33.03 -6.79
CA GLY A 1 19.69 -31.79 -7.52
C GLY A 1 18.24 -31.45 -7.32
N ALA A 2 17.93 -30.54 -6.41
CA ALA A 2 16.59 -29.96 -6.33
C ALA A 2 16.49 -28.97 -7.50
N SER A 3 15.60 -29.24 -8.45
CA SER A 3 15.19 -28.23 -9.41
C SER A 3 14.67 -27.06 -8.60
N SER A 4 15.41 -25.95 -8.55
CA SER A 4 14.91 -24.71 -7.99
C SER A 4 13.65 -24.37 -8.77
N GLU A 5 12.49 -24.58 -8.18
CA GLU A 5 11.26 -23.96 -8.68
C GLU A 5 11.59 -22.48 -8.77
N THR A 6 11.70 -21.99 -9.99
CA THR A 6 11.98 -20.59 -10.24
C THR A 6 10.79 -19.84 -9.67
N GLY A 7 10.96 -19.21 -8.52
CA GLY A 7 9.91 -18.45 -7.86
C GLY A 7 9.27 -17.47 -8.84
N LEU A 8 7.95 -17.35 -8.77
CA LEU A 8 7.22 -16.35 -9.54
C LEU A 8 7.54 -14.97 -8.96
N SER A 9 7.80 -14.03 -9.86
CA SER A 9 7.99 -12.62 -9.52
C SER A 9 6.95 -11.78 -10.25
N PRO A 10 6.45 -10.69 -9.65
CA PRO A 10 5.55 -9.78 -10.31
C PRO A 10 6.31 -8.86 -11.28
N PHE A 11 5.78 -8.71 -12.48
CA PHE A 11 6.26 -7.81 -13.52
C PHE A 11 5.15 -6.88 -13.97
N LEU A 12 5.48 -5.61 -14.20
CA LEU A 12 4.64 -4.68 -14.95
C LEU A 12 4.90 -4.92 -16.44
N ILE A 13 3.88 -5.33 -17.19
CA ILE A 13 3.97 -5.63 -18.62
C ILE A 13 2.98 -4.77 -19.37
N CYS A 14 3.45 -4.10 -20.41
CA CYS A 14 2.62 -3.30 -21.30
C CYS A 14 2.74 -3.75 -22.75
N VAL A 15 1.61 -3.80 -23.44
CA VAL A 15 1.51 -4.15 -24.86
C VAL A 15 1.13 -2.92 -25.66
N ARG A 16 1.94 -2.58 -26.66
CA ARG A 16 1.73 -1.45 -27.60
C ARG A 16 1.42 -1.93 -29.02
N ASP A 17 0.67 -3.01 -29.15
CA ASP A 17 0.28 -3.52 -30.46
C ASP A 17 -1.01 -2.84 -30.94
N ILE A 18 -0.87 -1.99 -31.97
CA ILE A 18 -1.97 -1.25 -32.59
C ILE A 18 -2.90 -2.15 -33.42
N SER A 19 -2.46 -3.34 -33.81
CA SER A 19 -3.32 -4.32 -34.49
C SER A 19 -4.36 -4.91 -33.54
N LEU A 20 -4.05 -4.92 -32.23
CA LEU A 20 -4.96 -5.34 -31.17
C LEU A 20 -5.84 -4.15 -30.78
N LYS A 21 -7.13 -4.24 -31.12
CA LYS A 21 -8.09 -3.13 -31.05
C LYS A 21 -8.65 -2.88 -29.64
N SER A 22 -8.41 -3.80 -28.71
CA SER A 22 -8.95 -3.70 -27.34
C SER A 22 -7.96 -4.23 -26.30
N GLY A 23 -8.13 -3.77 -25.05
CA GLY A 23 -7.39 -4.31 -23.91
C GLY A 23 -7.64 -5.80 -23.68
N LEU A 24 -8.83 -6.31 -24.00
CA LEU A 24 -9.14 -7.74 -23.93
C LEU A 24 -8.26 -8.56 -24.87
N GLN A 25 -8.16 -8.14 -26.14
CA GLN A 25 -7.29 -8.81 -27.12
C GLN A 25 -5.81 -8.75 -26.72
N ARG A 26 -5.35 -7.63 -26.13
CA ARG A 26 -3.99 -7.53 -25.59
C ARG A 26 -3.76 -8.46 -24.40
N ARG A 27 -4.76 -8.64 -23.54
CA ARG A 27 -4.69 -9.60 -22.44
C ARG A 27 -4.61 -11.04 -22.96
N GLU A 28 -5.46 -11.43 -23.91
CA GLU A 28 -5.43 -12.75 -24.54
C GLU A 28 -4.08 -13.02 -25.23
N HIS A 29 -3.54 -12.00 -25.91
CA HIS A 29 -2.22 -12.09 -26.51
C HIS A 29 -1.11 -12.36 -25.47
N LEU A 30 -1.15 -11.69 -24.31
CA LEU A 30 -0.22 -11.97 -23.22
C LEU A 30 -0.41 -13.37 -22.64
N GLN A 31 -1.66 -13.83 -22.46
CA GLN A 31 -1.95 -15.18 -21.95
C GLN A 31 -1.31 -16.25 -22.83
N GLU A 32 -1.47 -16.14 -24.15
CA GLU A 32 -0.85 -17.04 -25.11
C GLU A 32 0.69 -16.97 -25.04
N LYS A 33 1.25 -15.75 -25.05
CA LYS A 33 2.71 -15.54 -25.05
C LYS A 33 3.41 -16.01 -23.78
N PHE A 34 2.76 -15.88 -22.63
CA PHE A 34 3.32 -16.27 -21.33
C PHE A 34 2.83 -17.64 -20.85
N ASN A 35 1.95 -18.30 -21.63
CA ASN A 35 1.26 -19.52 -21.22
C ASN A 35 0.67 -19.37 -19.81
N SER A 36 -0.08 -18.29 -19.60
CA SER A 36 -0.67 -17.91 -18.32
C SER A 36 -2.19 -18.00 -18.38
N SER A 37 -2.81 -18.25 -17.23
CA SER A 37 -4.26 -18.21 -17.08
C SER A 37 -4.78 -16.76 -17.06
N PRO A 38 -6.09 -16.54 -17.21
CA PRO A 38 -6.68 -15.22 -17.02
C PRO A 38 -6.53 -14.62 -15.64
N GLU A 39 -6.39 -15.46 -14.62
CA GLU A 39 -6.25 -15.07 -13.21
C GLU A 39 -4.82 -14.63 -12.88
N ASP A 40 -3.86 -14.93 -13.75
CA ASP A 40 -2.45 -14.53 -13.59
C ASP A 40 -2.18 -13.09 -14.10
N LEU A 41 -3.18 -12.39 -14.64
CA LEU A 41 -3.04 -11.08 -15.26
C LEU A 41 -4.04 -10.08 -14.66
N THR A 42 -3.52 -9.15 -13.86
CA THR A 42 -4.33 -8.05 -13.32
C THR A 42 -4.20 -6.81 -14.20
N PRO A 43 -5.29 -6.28 -14.78
CA PRO A 43 -5.24 -5.07 -15.59
C PRO A 43 -4.90 -3.85 -14.72
N LEU A 44 -3.92 -3.06 -15.15
CA LEU A 44 -3.53 -1.82 -14.47
C LEU A 44 -4.01 -0.57 -15.24
N SER A 45 -3.87 -0.59 -16.57
CA SER A 45 -4.27 0.53 -17.41
C SER A 45 -4.69 0.04 -18.79
N ASN A 46 -5.75 0.62 -19.34
CA ASN A 46 -6.25 0.29 -20.67
C ASN A 46 -6.49 1.56 -21.48
N GLN A 47 -5.54 1.87 -22.36
CA GLN A 47 -5.60 2.98 -23.30
C GLN A 47 -5.77 2.47 -24.73
N LYS A 48 -6.16 3.37 -25.63
CA LYS A 48 -6.40 3.03 -27.05
C LYS A 48 -5.19 2.36 -27.71
N GLU A 49 -3.97 2.79 -27.38
CA GLU A 49 -2.73 2.33 -28.02
C GLU A 49 -1.88 1.41 -27.12
N GLN A 50 -2.20 1.34 -25.83
CA GLN A 50 -1.40 0.61 -24.85
C GLN A 50 -2.30 0.04 -23.76
N SER A 51 -2.08 -1.22 -23.38
CA SER A 51 -2.65 -1.77 -22.15
C SER A 51 -1.54 -2.35 -21.29
N CYS A 52 -1.60 -2.09 -19.99
CA CYS A 52 -0.61 -2.53 -19.01
C CYS A 52 -1.27 -3.46 -17.98
N PHE A 53 -0.51 -4.46 -17.55
CA PHE A 53 -0.94 -5.53 -16.66
C PHE A 53 0.16 -5.83 -15.65
N ILE A 54 -0.22 -6.33 -14.48
CA ILE A 54 0.69 -7.02 -13.57
C ILE A 54 0.59 -8.51 -13.88
N LEU A 55 1.75 -9.16 -14.09
CA LEU A 55 1.87 -10.59 -14.35
C LEU A 55 2.85 -11.22 -13.36
N ALA A 56 2.44 -12.28 -12.68
CA ALA A 56 3.36 -13.14 -11.94
C ALA A 56 3.95 -14.20 -12.90
N THR A 57 5.24 -14.16 -13.15
CA THR A 57 5.91 -15.15 -14.02
C THR A 57 7.36 -15.40 -13.57
N SER A 58 8.03 -16.40 -14.16
CA SER A 58 9.45 -16.61 -13.91
C SER A 58 10.30 -15.62 -14.70
N THR A 59 11.44 -15.21 -14.13
CA THR A 59 12.38 -14.30 -14.81
C THR A 59 12.85 -14.85 -16.16
N SER A 60 13.07 -16.16 -16.26
CA SER A 60 13.49 -16.80 -17.52
C SER A 60 12.41 -16.66 -18.60
N ARG A 61 11.14 -16.88 -18.25
CA ARG A 61 10.02 -16.72 -19.18
C ARG A 61 9.81 -15.25 -19.57
N PHE A 62 9.92 -14.35 -18.60
CA PHE A 62 9.87 -12.91 -18.85
C PHE A 62 10.92 -12.49 -19.89
N LEU A 63 12.19 -12.84 -19.68
CA LEU A 63 13.28 -12.46 -20.57
C LEU A 63 13.16 -13.08 -21.97
N SER A 64 12.60 -14.28 -22.10
CA SER A 64 12.39 -14.91 -23.41
C SER A 64 11.23 -14.32 -24.21
N THR A 65 10.25 -13.70 -23.52
CA THR A 65 8.99 -13.27 -24.14
C THR A 65 8.95 -11.76 -24.39
N VAL A 66 9.60 -10.96 -23.54
CA VAL A 66 9.62 -9.50 -23.66
C VAL A 66 10.46 -9.07 -24.86
N GLY A 67 9.94 -8.14 -25.66
CA GLY A 67 10.53 -7.67 -26.91
C GLY A 67 9.48 -7.22 -27.91
N GLY A 68 9.91 -6.46 -28.94
CA GLY A 68 9.00 -5.93 -29.96
C GLY A 68 7.93 -5.01 -29.37
N ASN A 69 6.66 -5.41 -29.51
CA ASN A 69 5.49 -4.66 -29.02
C ASN A 69 5.16 -4.92 -27.54
N ILE A 70 5.90 -5.81 -26.87
CA ILE A 70 5.72 -6.14 -25.45
C ILE A 70 6.90 -5.56 -24.68
N HIS A 71 6.60 -4.64 -23.77
CA HIS A 71 7.56 -4.07 -22.84
C HIS A 71 7.24 -4.53 -21.43
N GLY A 72 8.24 -4.70 -20.59
CA GLY A 72 7.99 -4.92 -19.18
C GLY A 72 9.19 -4.59 -18.31
N ILE A 73 8.93 -4.45 -17.03
CA ILE A 73 9.94 -4.24 -15.99
C ILE A 73 9.56 -5.06 -14.75
N PRO A 74 10.54 -5.54 -13.96
CA PRO A 74 10.25 -6.13 -12.66
C PRO A 74 9.59 -5.10 -11.75
N LEU A 75 8.60 -5.53 -10.97
CA LEU A 75 7.95 -4.67 -9.99
C LEU A 75 8.85 -4.53 -8.76
N VAL A 76 9.59 -3.42 -8.67
CA VAL A 76 10.48 -3.14 -7.53
C VAL A 76 9.69 -2.71 -6.30
N ASP A 77 10.29 -2.82 -5.12
CA ASP A 77 9.65 -2.58 -3.81
C ASP A 77 8.89 -1.24 -3.76
N GLN A 78 9.51 -0.15 -4.23
CA GLN A 78 8.89 1.18 -4.23
C GLN A 78 7.67 1.29 -5.13
N MET A 79 7.61 0.52 -6.23
CA MET A 79 6.44 0.52 -7.13
C MET A 79 5.22 -0.18 -6.52
N LYS A 80 5.41 -0.95 -5.45
CA LYS A 80 4.34 -1.63 -4.74
C LYS A 80 3.69 -0.74 -3.67
N ILE A 81 4.27 0.42 -3.37
CA ILE A 81 3.68 1.35 -2.41
C ILE A 81 2.64 2.19 -3.16
N SER A 82 1.36 2.06 -2.79
CA SER A 82 0.29 2.87 -3.39
C SER A 82 0.57 4.36 -3.14
N PRO A 83 0.20 5.26 -4.08
CA PRO A 83 0.29 6.70 -3.87
C PRO A 83 -0.38 7.11 -2.55
N MET A 84 0.12 8.17 -1.90
CA MET A 84 -0.34 8.68 -0.61
C MET A 84 -0.04 7.80 0.61
N THR A 85 0.26 6.51 0.45
CA THR A 85 0.54 5.60 1.59
C THR A 85 1.58 6.16 2.56
N ILE A 86 2.66 6.76 2.04
CA ILE A 86 3.72 7.32 2.89
C ILE A 86 3.25 8.62 3.52
N GLU A 87 2.63 9.50 2.76
CA GLU A 87 2.06 10.76 3.22
C GLU A 87 1.02 10.54 4.33
N ASP A 88 0.15 9.53 4.17
CA ASP A 88 -0.89 9.16 5.11
C ASP A 88 -0.28 8.61 6.39
N VAL A 89 0.60 7.60 6.28
CA VAL A 89 1.28 6.99 7.45
C VAL A 89 2.13 8.01 8.21
N THR A 90 2.70 8.99 7.49
CA THR A 90 3.52 10.05 8.09
C THR A 90 2.72 11.27 8.53
N SER A 91 1.41 11.29 8.28
CA SER A 91 0.56 12.41 8.66
C SER A 91 0.46 12.50 10.19
N PRO A 92 0.39 13.72 10.76
CA PRO A 92 0.29 13.89 12.23
C PRO A 92 -0.92 13.21 12.88
N GLY A 93 -1.96 12.92 12.10
CA GLY A 93 -3.20 12.26 12.56
C GLY A 93 -3.24 10.75 12.33
N TRP A 94 -2.17 10.16 11.81
CA TRP A 94 -2.12 8.71 11.57
C TRP A 94 -1.71 7.89 12.79
N PRO A 95 -0.67 8.27 13.55
CA PRO A 95 -0.26 7.49 14.72
C PRO A 95 -1.40 7.32 15.72
N ILE A 96 -1.50 6.11 16.26
CA ILE A 96 -2.54 5.78 17.23
C ILE A 96 -2.28 6.55 18.50
N PRO A 97 -3.25 7.35 18.99
CA PRO A 97 -3.05 8.14 20.18
C PRO A 97 -2.69 7.27 21.39
N VAL A 98 -1.59 7.60 22.08
CA VAL A 98 -1.22 6.94 23.34
C VAL A 98 -2.07 7.52 24.46
N ALA A 99 -2.76 6.66 25.22
CA ALA A 99 -3.53 7.06 26.39
C ALA A 99 -2.59 7.58 27.49
N THR A 100 -2.42 8.90 27.60
CA THR A 100 -1.64 9.50 28.69
C THR A 100 -2.45 9.48 29.99
N GLU A 101 -1.82 9.20 31.13
CA GLU A 101 -2.48 9.06 32.44
C GLU A 101 -3.39 10.25 32.82
N HIS A 102 -3.11 11.44 32.30
CA HIS A 102 -3.83 12.68 32.59
C HIS A 102 -5.06 12.93 31.69
N SER A 103 -5.28 12.10 30.66
CA SER A 103 -6.36 12.25 29.68
C SER A 103 -7.61 11.41 29.96
N SER A 104 -7.73 10.86 31.18
CA SER A 104 -8.82 9.97 31.61
C SER A 104 -10.23 10.61 31.66
N ARG A 105 -10.39 11.86 31.21
CA ARG A 105 -11.71 12.43 30.91
C ARG A 105 -12.16 12.01 29.52
N ARG A 106 -12.82 10.84 29.46
CA ARG A 106 -13.76 10.37 28.41
C ARG A 106 -13.67 11.11 27.08
N LEU A 107 -12.67 10.78 26.27
CA LEU A 107 -12.72 11.02 24.84
C LEU A 107 -13.45 9.83 24.21
N SER A 108 -14.77 9.93 24.13
CA SER A 108 -15.69 8.89 23.62
C SER A 108 -15.59 8.66 22.09
N GLY A 109 -14.39 8.79 21.54
CA GLY A 109 -14.10 8.61 20.11
C GLY A 109 -12.72 8.04 19.86
N TYR A 110 -12.05 7.49 20.89
CA TYR A 110 -10.77 6.78 20.74
C TYR A 110 -10.96 5.29 20.45
N ASP A 111 -12.14 4.74 20.74
CA ASP A 111 -12.47 3.32 20.52
C ASP A 111 -12.71 2.99 19.04
N GLU A 112 -12.72 3.99 18.15
CA GLU A 112 -13.01 3.82 16.71
C GLU A 112 -11.77 3.98 15.81
N TRP A 113 -10.55 4.12 16.37
CA TRP A 113 -9.34 4.32 15.57
C TRP A 113 -8.80 2.99 15.04
N GLU A 114 -9.52 2.40 14.08
CA GLU A 114 -8.97 1.35 13.24
C GLU A 114 -8.08 2.00 12.16
N ARG A 115 -6.79 1.68 12.19
CA ARG A 115 -5.86 1.97 11.10
C ARG A 115 -5.52 0.67 10.42
N SER A 116 -5.60 0.64 9.10
CA SER A 116 -5.30 -0.57 8.35
C SER A 116 -4.44 -0.31 7.13
N LEU A 117 -3.74 -1.37 6.73
CA LEU A 117 -2.99 -1.45 5.49
C LEU A 117 -3.67 -2.49 4.59
N MET A 118 -4.04 -2.11 3.37
CA MET A 118 -4.48 -3.06 2.35
C MET A 118 -3.26 -3.62 1.64
N VAL A 119 -3.17 -4.94 1.55
CA VAL A 119 -2.07 -5.66 0.89
C VAL A 119 -2.63 -6.43 -0.29
N GLY A 120 -2.25 -6.02 -1.49
CA GLY A 120 -2.58 -6.71 -2.73
C GLY A 120 -1.60 -7.85 -3.01
N LEU A 121 -2.14 -9.01 -3.36
CA LEU A 121 -1.36 -10.20 -3.68
C LEU A 121 -1.11 -10.33 -5.19
N SER A 122 0.02 -10.96 -5.53
CA SER A 122 0.37 -11.27 -6.91
C SER A 122 -0.73 -12.13 -7.56
N PRO A 123 -1.06 -11.88 -8.83
CA PRO A 123 -2.04 -12.69 -9.56
C PRO A 123 -1.67 -14.18 -9.54
N GLY A 124 -2.66 -15.06 -9.43
CA GLY A 124 -2.47 -16.51 -9.37
C GLY A 124 -1.96 -17.06 -8.03
N VAL A 125 -1.61 -16.20 -7.05
CA VAL A 125 -1.21 -16.65 -5.71
C VAL A 125 -2.39 -17.20 -4.92
N VAL A 126 -3.57 -16.61 -5.10
CA VAL A 126 -4.84 -17.08 -4.50
C VAL A 126 -5.74 -17.53 -5.63
N ALA A 127 -5.84 -18.84 -5.85
CA ALA A 127 -6.66 -19.40 -6.92
C ALA A 127 -8.14 -19.42 -6.50
N GLY A 128 -8.89 -18.41 -6.94
CA GLY A 128 -10.29 -18.22 -6.54
C GLY A 128 -10.41 -17.65 -5.12
N LYS A 129 -11.58 -17.09 -4.80
CA LYS A 129 -11.89 -16.33 -3.56
C LYS A 129 -11.85 -17.15 -2.25
N ASP A 130 -10.89 -18.05 -2.09
CA ASP A 130 -10.66 -18.86 -0.90
C ASP A 130 -10.05 -18.01 0.20
N LYS A 131 -10.91 -17.57 1.11
CA LYS A 131 -10.52 -16.79 2.29
C LYS A 131 -9.47 -17.50 3.15
N GLN A 132 -9.53 -18.83 3.28
CA GLN A 132 -8.59 -19.55 4.13
C GLN A 132 -7.20 -19.59 3.49
N MET A 133 -7.14 -19.76 2.17
CA MET A 133 -5.88 -19.69 1.44
C MET A 133 -5.25 -18.30 1.57
N THR A 134 -6.04 -17.23 1.44
CA THR A 134 -5.56 -15.85 1.67
C THR A 134 -4.99 -15.67 3.08
N LEU A 135 -5.70 -16.14 4.11
CA LEU A 135 -5.23 -16.06 5.50
C LEU A 135 -3.91 -16.80 5.72
N ASN A 136 -3.79 -18.03 5.19
CA ASN A 136 -2.56 -18.82 5.30
C ASN A 136 -1.36 -18.12 4.63
N ILE A 137 -1.60 -17.43 3.51
CA ILE A 137 -0.57 -16.66 2.80
C ILE A 137 -0.20 -15.41 3.59
N ALA A 138 -1.18 -14.70 4.14
CA ALA A 138 -0.95 -13.54 4.99
C ALA A 138 -0.13 -13.90 6.25
N ASP A 139 -0.45 -15.01 6.92
CA ASP A 139 0.32 -15.52 8.06
C ASP A 139 1.77 -15.82 7.68
N LYS A 140 1.99 -16.45 6.53
CA LYS A 140 3.35 -16.71 6.02
C LYS A 140 4.11 -15.41 5.73
N ILE A 141 3.46 -14.42 5.12
CA ILE A 141 4.04 -13.09 4.88
C ILE A 141 4.46 -12.45 6.22
N LEU A 142 3.58 -12.48 7.23
CA LEU A 142 3.90 -11.90 8.53
C LEU A 142 5.02 -12.67 9.26
N ASP A 143 5.10 -14.00 9.12
CA ASP A 143 6.23 -14.78 9.61
C ASP A 143 7.55 -14.39 8.95
N ASP A 144 7.52 -14.15 7.64
CA ASP A 144 8.68 -13.63 6.91
C ASP A 144 9.06 -12.21 7.40
N VAL A 145 8.08 -11.34 7.70
CA VAL A 145 8.33 -10.03 8.33
C VAL A 145 8.98 -10.17 9.71
N ARG A 146 8.51 -11.10 10.56
CA ARG A 146 9.12 -11.39 11.86
C ARG A 146 10.57 -11.88 11.70
N ASN A 147 10.83 -12.71 10.69
CA ASN A 147 12.18 -13.20 10.39
C ASN A 147 13.10 -12.08 9.88
N MET A 148 12.59 -11.18 9.02
CA MET A 148 13.30 -9.99 8.56
C MET A 148 13.67 -9.08 9.72
N ALA A 149 12.78 -8.84 10.67
CA ALA A 149 13.05 -8.03 11.86
C ALA A 149 14.20 -8.61 12.71
N LYS A 150 14.19 -9.93 12.93
CA LYS A 150 15.24 -10.63 13.68
C LYS A 150 16.61 -10.55 13.00
N GLU A 151 16.68 -10.80 11.69
CA GLU A 151 17.95 -10.76 10.97
C GLU A 151 18.44 -9.32 10.76
N GLY A 152 17.54 -8.36 10.53
CA GLY A 152 17.85 -6.93 10.46
C GLY A 152 18.48 -6.41 11.75
N GLN A 153 17.88 -6.72 12.91
CA GLN A 153 18.47 -6.41 14.21
C GLN A 153 19.83 -7.08 14.41
N ARG A 154 19.97 -8.35 14.00
CA ARG A 154 21.25 -9.07 14.10
C ARG A 154 22.33 -8.40 13.26
N ARG A 155 21.99 -7.96 12.04
CA ARG A 155 22.88 -7.23 11.14
C ARG A 155 23.31 -5.90 11.76
N ARG A 156 22.37 -5.13 12.32
CA ARG A 156 22.67 -3.87 13.03
C ARG A 156 23.64 -4.05 14.18
N ARG A 157 23.41 -5.04 15.05
CA ARG A 157 24.33 -5.36 16.16
C ARG A 157 25.74 -5.74 15.68
N ARG A 158 25.87 -6.36 14.50
CA ARG A 158 27.19 -6.66 13.91
C ARG A 158 27.89 -5.39 13.44
N LEU A 159 27.16 -4.47 12.81
CA LEU A 159 27.70 -3.18 12.35
C LEU A 159 28.14 -2.31 13.54
N GLU A 160 27.32 -2.20 14.57
CA GLU A 160 27.66 -1.46 15.80
C GLU A 160 28.96 -1.99 16.45
N LYS A 161 29.10 -3.33 16.55
CA LYS A 161 30.33 -3.95 17.07
C LYS A 161 31.56 -3.70 16.20
N GLN A 162 31.39 -3.62 14.88
CA GLN A 162 32.49 -3.30 13.97
C GLN A 162 32.94 -1.85 14.13
N GLU A 163 32.00 -0.92 14.30
CA GLU A 163 32.31 0.49 14.56
C GLU A 163 33.00 0.69 15.91
N GLU A 164 32.56 0.01 16.97
CA GLU A 164 33.21 0.05 18.28
C GLU A 164 34.63 -0.56 18.27
N GLY A 165 34.85 -1.56 17.42
CA GLY A 165 36.16 -2.19 17.20
C GLY A 165 37.12 -1.30 16.39
N PHE A 166 36.59 -0.39 15.57
CA PHE A 166 37.36 0.60 14.82
C PHE A 166 37.58 1.86 15.66
N LYS A 167 38.19 1.71 16.85
CA LYS A 167 38.84 2.86 17.49
C LYS A 167 40.14 3.11 16.73
N PRO A 168 40.26 4.19 15.93
CA PRO A 168 41.53 4.50 15.29
C PRO A 168 42.54 4.70 16.42
N SER A 169 43.49 3.77 16.52
CA SER A 169 44.66 3.97 17.36
C SER A 169 45.35 5.22 16.85
N LEU A 170 45.12 6.35 17.53
CA LEU A 170 45.86 7.60 17.38
C LEU A 170 47.31 7.40 17.85
N ARG A 171 48.03 6.47 17.21
CA ARG A 171 49.49 6.50 17.12
C ARG A 171 49.80 6.99 15.72
N ALA A 172 49.79 8.33 15.63
CA ALA A 172 50.35 9.05 14.52
C ALA A 172 51.79 8.58 14.31
N SER A 173 52.01 7.77 13.28
CA SER A 173 53.30 7.70 12.62
C SER A 173 53.07 8.24 11.21
N SER A 174 53.17 9.56 11.12
CA SER A 174 53.18 10.30 9.86
C SER A 174 54.35 9.80 9.01
N LYS A 175 54.05 9.02 7.98
CA LYS A 175 54.89 8.86 6.80
C LYS A 175 53.99 8.79 5.58
N ASN A 176 54.05 9.87 4.80
CA ASN A 176 53.68 10.00 3.39
C ASN A 176 53.10 8.74 2.74
N GLY A 177 51.79 8.73 2.54
CA GLY A 177 51.10 7.73 1.73
C GLY A 177 49.75 8.29 1.32
N GLN A 178 49.50 8.30 0.00
CA GLN A 178 48.27 8.79 -0.61
C GLN A 178 47.04 8.26 0.12
N LEU A 179 46.17 9.18 0.53
CA LEU A 179 44.85 8.86 1.06
C LEU A 179 44.00 8.36 -0.12
N GLU A 180 43.99 7.05 -0.35
CA GLU A 180 43.01 6.44 -1.24
C GLU A 180 41.63 6.67 -0.62
N THR A 181 40.89 7.61 -1.21
CA THR A 181 39.46 7.73 -0.95
C THR A 181 38.80 6.40 -1.31
N PRO A 182 37.96 5.82 -0.43
CA PRO A 182 37.28 4.58 -0.74
C PRO A 182 36.47 4.80 -2.01
N GLN A 183 36.88 4.15 -3.11
CA GLN A 183 36.18 4.21 -4.39
C GLN A 183 34.72 3.85 -4.15
N GLY A 184 33.84 4.82 -4.42
CA GLY A 184 32.40 4.69 -4.21
C GLY A 184 31.89 3.45 -4.93
N LYS A 185 31.38 2.47 -4.18
CA LYS A 185 30.69 1.33 -4.77
C LYS A 185 29.48 1.86 -5.54
N THR A 186 29.47 1.70 -6.86
CA THR A 186 28.28 1.96 -7.68
C THR A 186 27.21 0.95 -7.29
N LEU A 187 26.10 1.44 -6.74
CA LEU A 187 24.95 0.62 -6.37
C LEU A 187 24.30 0.04 -7.62
N SER A 188 23.85 -1.21 -7.55
CA SER A 188 22.97 -1.76 -8.57
C SER A 188 21.64 -1.00 -8.59
N ILE A 189 20.94 -0.98 -9.73
CA ILE A 189 19.62 -0.35 -9.85
C ILE A 189 18.66 -0.91 -8.80
N SER A 190 18.66 -2.23 -8.58
CA SER A 190 17.84 -2.87 -7.53
C SER A 190 18.17 -2.37 -6.13
N GLU A 191 19.45 -2.13 -5.81
CA GLU A 191 19.83 -1.58 -4.50
C GLU A 191 19.46 -0.09 -4.39
N ALA A 192 19.57 0.66 -5.47
CA ALA A 192 19.20 2.08 -5.51
C ALA A 192 17.68 2.31 -5.29
N PHE A 193 16.86 1.33 -5.70
CA PHE A 193 15.39 1.39 -5.59
C PHE A 193 14.80 0.48 -4.50
N SER A 194 15.63 -0.23 -3.71
CA SER A 194 15.10 -1.04 -2.62
C SER A 194 14.84 -0.18 -1.39
N ALA A 195 13.63 -0.33 -0.83
CA ALA A 195 13.26 0.26 0.45
C ALA A 195 14.05 -0.34 1.63
N THR A 196 14.83 -1.41 1.42
CA THR A 196 15.64 -2.06 2.47
C THR A 196 17.15 -1.94 2.26
N SER A 197 17.58 -1.18 1.25
CA SER A 197 19.01 -0.95 1.05
C SER A 197 19.60 -0.18 2.23
N SER A 198 20.58 -0.78 2.89
CA SER A 198 21.35 -0.17 3.98
C SER A 198 22.73 0.20 3.48
N THR A 199 22.86 1.27 2.68
CA THR A 199 24.16 1.91 2.54
C THR A 199 24.41 2.75 3.77
N VAL A 200 25.48 2.44 4.51
CA VAL A 200 25.97 3.32 5.57
C VAL A 200 26.41 4.58 4.87
N ALA A 201 25.55 5.60 4.83
CA ALA A 201 25.96 6.94 4.47
C ALA A 201 27.05 7.30 5.47
N SER A 202 28.29 7.29 5.00
CA SER A 202 29.44 7.78 5.75
C SER A 202 29.04 9.13 6.30
N ARG A 203 28.98 9.21 7.62
CA ARG A 203 28.58 10.36 8.42
C ARG A 203 29.52 11.51 8.11
N GLU A 204 29.27 12.24 7.02
CA GLU A 204 29.98 13.46 6.71
C GLU A 204 29.54 14.52 7.73
N ASN A 205 30.50 14.95 8.54
CA ASN A 205 30.40 16.04 9.48
C ASN A 205 30.19 17.39 8.76
N SER A 206 29.05 17.56 8.08
CA SER A 206 28.59 18.85 7.59
C SER A 206 27.53 19.36 8.57
N GLU A 207 28.01 19.90 9.69
CA GLU A 207 27.19 20.71 10.57
C GLU A 207 26.84 22.03 9.87
N LYS A 208 25.54 22.33 9.92
CA LYS A 208 24.88 23.63 9.72
C LYS A 208 24.44 23.98 8.30
N GLU A 209 23.13 24.25 8.24
CA GLU A 209 22.53 25.30 7.42
C GLU A 209 22.02 24.95 6.01
N THR A 210 21.31 23.82 5.86
CA THR A 210 20.22 23.69 4.87
C THR A 210 19.21 22.62 5.30
N ARG A 211 18.44 22.92 6.35
CA ARG A 211 17.30 22.11 6.75
C ARG A 211 16.15 22.29 5.74
N ARG A 212 15.66 21.16 5.19
CA ARG A 212 14.26 20.85 4.79
C ARG A 212 13.98 20.40 3.34
N LEU A 213 14.95 20.19 2.46
CA LEU A 213 14.62 19.70 1.11
C LEU A 213 15.50 18.50 0.74
N SER A 214 14.86 17.33 0.74
CA SER A 214 15.38 16.03 0.29
C SER A 214 16.34 15.34 1.26
N GLU A 215 15.80 14.78 2.36
CA GLU A 215 16.35 13.49 2.80
C GLU A 215 16.29 12.57 1.59
N SER A 216 17.41 11.97 1.20
CA SER A 216 17.37 11.02 0.09
C SER A 216 16.41 9.89 0.47
N SER A 217 15.63 9.37 -0.49
CA SER A 217 14.69 8.26 -0.21
C SER A 217 15.38 7.11 0.56
N HIS A 218 16.66 6.91 0.30
CA HIS A 218 17.52 5.99 1.05
C HIS A 218 17.66 6.34 2.54
N SER A 219 17.95 7.60 2.91
CA SER A 219 18.07 7.99 4.33
C SER A 219 16.75 7.86 5.07
N PHE A 220 15.64 8.14 4.40
CA PHE A 220 14.30 7.96 4.94
C PHE A 220 14.03 6.49 5.32
N TRP A 221 14.20 5.56 4.38
CA TRP A 221 13.95 4.14 4.63
C TRP A 221 14.94 3.50 5.60
N SER A 222 16.23 3.85 5.48
CA SER A 222 17.26 3.38 6.42
C SER A 222 16.93 3.81 7.85
N ARG A 223 16.40 5.03 8.04
CA ARG A 223 15.95 5.51 9.35
C ARG A 223 14.73 4.73 9.83
N ALA A 224 13.68 4.61 9.01
CA ALA A 224 12.47 3.88 9.36
C ALA A 224 12.78 2.43 9.78
N LEU A 225 13.67 1.74 9.06
CA LEU A 225 14.12 0.40 9.43
C LEU A 225 14.92 0.38 10.73
N GLN A 226 15.86 1.32 10.91
CA GLN A 226 16.67 1.42 12.12
C GLN A 226 15.85 1.59 13.39
N HIS A 227 14.84 2.47 13.33
CA HIS A 227 13.96 2.80 14.45
C HIS A 227 12.73 1.88 14.52
N GLY A 228 12.49 1.08 13.49
CA GLY A 228 11.39 0.13 13.37
C GLY A 228 11.86 -1.33 13.50
N LEU A 229 11.69 -2.13 12.44
CA LEU A 229 11.96 -3.58 12.46
C LEU A 229 13.40 -3.98 12.86
N GLU A 230 14.41 -3.16 12.56
CA GLU A 230 15.81 -3.46 12.92
C GLU A 230 16.20 -2.96 14.32
N SER A 231 15.28 -2.28 15.01
CA SER A 231 15.50 -1.75 16.36
C SER A 231 15.67 -2.84 17.42
N LYS A 232 15.90 -2.44 18.67
CA LYS A 232 15.96 -3.36 19.82
C LYS A 232 14.61 -4.06 20.08
N HIS A 233 13.49 -3.37 19.85
CA HIS A 233 12.15 -3.89 20.10
C HIS A 233 11.55 -4.63 18.90
N GLN A 234 12.14 -4.50 17.69
CA GLN A 234 11.73 -5.20 16.46
C GLN A 234 10.26 -4.98 16.06
N CYS A 235 9.63 -3.91 16.58
CA CYS A 235 8.18 -3.69 16.50
C CYS A 235 7.34 -4.92 16.93
N SER A 236 7.89 -5.74 17.82
CA SER A 236 7.31 -7.02 18.22
C SER A 236 5.89 -6.89 18.78
N LYS A 237 5.62 -5.86 19.60
CA LYS A 237 4.28 -5.58 20.12
C LYS A 237 3.26 -5.35 18.99
N MET A 238 3.56 -4.43 18.07
CA MET A 238 2.72 -4.13 16.90
C MET A 238 2.49 -5.38 16.04
N ILE A 239 3.55 -6.10 15.66
CA ILE A 239 3.44 -7.25 14.75
C ILE A 239 2.63 -8.41 15.37
N ASN A 240 2.73 -8.59 16.68
CA ASN A 240 2.00 -9.64 17.40
C ASN A 240 0.54 -9.27 17.67
N SER A 241 0.17 -7.99 17.55
CA SER A 241 -1.21 -7.52 17.74
C SER A 241 -1.98 -7.29 16.44
N LEU A 242 -1.38 -7.58 15.28
CA LEU A 242 -2.04 -7.40 13.98
C LEU A 242 -3.23 -8.35 13.84
N GLU A 243 -4.35 -7.84 13.37
CA GLU A 243 -5.47 -8.64 12.86
C GLU A 243 -5.43 -8.66 11.33
N ILE A 244 -5.73 -9.81 10.72
CA ILE A 244 -5.81 -9.96 9.27
C ILE A 244 -7.26 -10.21 8.86
N ARG A 245 -7.78 -9.41 7.93
CA ARG A 245 -9.10 -9.61 7.30
C ARG A 245 -8.92 -9.89 5.80
N PRO A 246 -9.49 -10.97 5.24
CA PRO A 246 -9.40 -11.22 3.80
C PRO A 246 -10.27 -10.21 3.04
N LEU A 247 -9.73 -9.64 1.96
CA LEU A 247 -10.48 -8.73 1.09
C LEU A 247 -11.36 -9.51 0.11
N TRP A 248 -12.30 -8.82 -0.53
CA TRP A 248 -13.08 -9.41 -1.64
C TRP A 248 -12.27 -9.54 -2.93
N SER A 249 -11.18 -8.79 -3.04
CA SER A 249 -10.17 -8.83 -4.09
C SER A 249 -8.99 -9.74 -3.70
N ASP A 250 -8.03 -9.87 -4.60
CA ASP A 250 -6.80 -10.64 -4.38
C ASP A 250 -5.90 -9.92 -3.37
N GLY A 251 -6.16 -10.14 -2.08
CA GLY A 251 -5.44 -9.44 -1.02
C GLY A 251 -6.06 -9.63 0.37
N PHE A 252 -5.47 -8.93 1.32
CA PHE A 252 -5.93 -8.89 2.71
C PHE A 252 -5.67 -7.51 3.31
N GLU A 253 -6.42 -7.21 4.36
CA GLU A 253 -6.28 -6.03 5.19
C GLU A 253 -5.54 -6.41 6.47
N ILE A 254 -4.53 -5.63 6.84
CA ILE A 254 -3.83 -5.71 8.12
C ILE A 254 -4.34 -4.57 9.00
N ILE A 255 -4.90 -4.89 10.16
CA ILE A 255 -5.36 -3.91 11.13
C ILE A 255 -4.29 -3.76 12.19
N LEU A 256 -3.80 -2.53 12.32
CA LEU A 256 -2.64 -2.21 13.16
C LEU A 256 -3.00 -2.15 14.66
N ASN A 257 -4.27 -1.89 14.96
CA ASN A 257 -4.84 -1.83 16.30
C ASN A 257 -6.28 -2.29 16.25
N PRO A 258 -6.52 -3.61 16.20
CA PRO A 258 -7.87 -4.13 16.14
C PRO A 258 -8.65 -3.71 17.39
N ALA A 259 -9.89 -3.26 17.20
CA ALA A 259 -10.82 -2.99 18.29
C ALA A 259 -11.17 -4.31 18.99
N GLY A 260 -10.33 -4.70 19.95
CA GLY A 260 -10.43 -5.98 20.61
C GLY A 260 -11.42 -5.98 21.76
N GLU A 261 -12.39 -6.90 21.69
CA GLU A 261 -13.37 -7.38 22.70
C GLU A 261 -12.81 -7.75 24.09
N ASN A 262 -11.52 -7.51 24.34
CA ASN A 262 -10.90 -7.58 25.64
C ASN A 262 -10.69 -6.16 26.17
N GLU A 263 -11.78 -5.45 26.51
CA GLU A 263 -11.73 -4.18 27.26
C GLU A 263 -10.88 -4.30 28.56
N ASN A 264 -10.66 -5.53 29.04
CA ASN A 264 -9.81 -5.83 30.20
C ASN A 264 -8.31 -5.97 29.88
N LYS A 265 -7.88 -5.83 28.62
CA LYS A 265 -6.49 -6.05 28.19
C LYS A 265 -5.86 -4.89 27.43
N MET A 266 -6.50 -3.72 27.48
CA MET A 266 -5.79 -2.47 27.28
C MET A 266 -4.98 -2.20 28.56
N ASP A 267 -3.97 -3.05 28.80
CA ASP A 267 -2.87 -2.75 29.69
C ASP A 267 -2.38 -1.40 29.22
N ARG A 268 -2.68 -0.36 30.03
CA ARG A 268 -2.22 1.00 29.83
C ARG A 268 -0.75 0.90 29.47
N VAL A 269 -0.47 1.16 28.20
CA VAL A 269 0.84 1.03 27.62
C VAL A 269 1.77 1.90 28.45
N SER A 270 2.52 1.29 29.38
CA SER A 270 3.53 1.98 30.16
C SER A 270 4.57 2.48 29.16
N GLY A 271 4.97 3.76 29.24
CA GLY A 271 5.62 4.50 28.14
C GLY A 271 6.90 3.92 27.50
N SER A 272 7.43 2.78 27.96
CA SER A 272 8.45 1.99 27.24
C SER A 272 7.88 1.12 26.12
N ASP A 273 6.58 0.81 26.17
CA ASP A 273 5.93 -0.06 25.20
C ASP A 273 5.46 0.67 23.94
N ASP A 274 5.43 2.01 23.97
CA ASP A 274 5.03 2.86 22.85
C ASP A 274 5.96 2.67 21.66
N GLU A 275 7.27 2.53 21.91
CA GLU A 275 8.29 2.37 20.88
C GLU A 275 8.04 1.15 19.98
N SER A 276 7.44 0.08 20.51
CA SER A 276 7.20 -1.15 19.75
C SER A 276 5.79 -1.27 19.17
N SER A 277 4.93 -0.27 19.39
CA SER A 277 3.50 -0.30 19.06
C SER A 277 3.19 0.33 17.70
N ALA A 278 1.93 0.25 17.27
CA ALA A 278 1.44 0.98 16.10
C ALA A 278 1.41 2.52 16.29
N SER A 279 1.66 3.03 17.50
CA SER A 279 1.88 4.48 17.71
C SER A 279 3.26 4.93 17.23
N ASN A 280 4.22 4.01 17.05
CA ASN A 280 5.51 4.33 16.45
C ASN A 280 5.43 4.29 14.92
N GLN A 281 5.51 5.46 14.30
CA GLN A 281 5.48 5.62 12.84
C GLN A 281 6.60 4.85 12.12
N ASP A 282 7.80 4.76 12.71
CA ASP A 282 8.91 4.01 12.12
C ASP A 282 8.60 2.50 12.06
N CYS A 283 7.81 1.99 13.01
CA CYS A 283 7.32 0.61 12.97
C CYS A 283 6.37 0.36 11.81
N ILE A 284 5.42 1.28 11.56
CA ILE A 284 4.48 1.14 10.44
C ILE A 284 5.24 1.26 9.10
N LEU A 285 6.12 2.26 8.96
CA LEU A 285 6.89 2.46 7.74
C LEU A 285 7.80 1.26 7.45
N SER A 286 8.50 0.73 8.46
CA SER A 286 9.32 -0.47 8.28
C SER A 286 8.48 -1.72 7.96
N LEU A 287 7.26 -1.84 8.48
CA LEU A 287 6.30 -2.87 8.04
C LEU A 287 5.91 -2.69 6.57
N VAL A 288 5.60 -1.47 6.12
CA VAL A 288 5.31 -1.19 4.69
C VAL A 288 6.48 -1.61 3.80
N ALA A 289 7.72 -1.25 4.16
CA ALA A 289 8.91 -1.67 3.43
C ALA A 289 9.06 -3.21 3.39
N ALA A 290 8.84 -3.87 4.53
CA ALA A 290 8.92 -5.32 4.66
C ALA A 290 7.85 -6.07 3.84
N LEU A 291 6.63 -5.55 3.79
CA LEU A 291 5.58 -6.08 2.92
C LEU A 291 5.95 -5.93 1.45
N CYS A 292 6.51 -4.78 1.05
CA CYS A 292 6.86 -4.49 -0.34
C CYS A 292 7.99 -5.39 -0.88
N VAL A 293 8.94 -5.82 -0.05
CA VAL A 293 9.99 -6.75 -0.50
C VAL A 293 9.47 -8.18 -0.70
N HIS A 294 8.28 -8.51 -0.21
CA HIS A 294 7.76 -9.87 -0.30
C HIS A 294 7.35 -10.21 -1.76
N PRO A 295 7.74 -11.39 -2.30
CA PRO A 295 7.50 -11.74 -3.72
C PRO A 295 6.01 -11.90 -4.08
N PHE A 296 5.17 -12.22 -3.11
CA PHE A 296 3.72 -12.34 -3.31
C PHE A 296 2.96 -11.02 -3.15
N VAL A 297 3.62 -9.93 -2.78
CA VAL A 297 2.95 -8.63 -2.61
C VAL A 297 3.17 -7.79 -3.86
N VAL A 298 2.10 -7.18 -4.37
CA VAL A 298 2.11 -6.26 -5.54
C VAL A 298 1.66 -4.85 -5.20
N SER A 299 0.89 -4.69 -4.12
CA SER A 299 0.53 -3.38 -3.60
C SER A 299 0.45 -3.38 -2.07
N VAL A 300 0.79 -2.25 -1.47
CA VAL A 300 0.58 -1.93 -0.06
C VAL A 300 0.03 -0.52 -0.01
N GLU A 301 -1.14 -0.37 0.61
CA GLU A 301 -1.88 0.88 0.65
C GLU A 301 -2.32 1.20 2.07
N ALA A 302 -2.16 2.45 2.50
CA ALA A 302 -2.75 2.91 3.73
C ALA A 302 -4.25 3.12 3.53
N ASN A 303 -5.08 2.46 4.34
CA ASN A 303 -6.51 2.70 4.29
C ASN A 303 -6.79 4.05 4.96
N THR A 304 -7.00 5.09 4.16
CA THR A 304 -7.46 6.37 4.68
C THR A 304 -8.93 6.28 4.97
N GLU A 305 -9.31 6.66 6.18
CA GLU A 305 -10.70 6.84 6.53
C GLU A 305 -11.28 7.92 5.61
N VAL A 306 -12.21 7.51 4.74
CA VAL A 306 -12.98 8.46 3.93
C VAL A 306 -13.96 9.15 4.87
N THR A 307 -13.49 10.20 5.52
CA THR A 307 -14.37 11.04 6.32
C THR A 307 -15.33 11.74 5.37
N PRO A 308 -16.66 11.61 5.53
CA PRO A 308 -17.60 12.37 4.73
C PRO A 308 -17.30 13.86 4.91
N ASP A 309 -16.84 14.54 3.86
CA ASP A 309 -16.73 15.99 3.88
C ASP A 309 -18.17 16.53 3.84
N GLY A 310 -18.75 16.76 5.03
CA GLY A 310 -20.13 17.19 5.23
C GLY A 310 -20.45 18.59 4.68
N LYS A 311 -19.69 19.09 3.70
CA LYS A 311 -20.01 20.30 2.95
C LYS A 311 -21.34 20.11 2.24
N LYS A 312 -22.33 20.88 2.68
CA LYS A 312 -23.66 20.95 2.06
C LYS A 312 -23.55 21.63 0.69
N GLU A 313 -23.26 20.85 -0.34
CA GLU A 313 -23.19 21.31 -1.72
C GLU A 313 -24.59 21.32 -2.36
N GLN A 314 -25.47 22.18 -1.84
CA GLN A 314 -26.88 22.21 -2.26
C GLN A 314 -27.13 23.01 -3.56
N TRP A 315 -26.11 23.32 -4.36
CA TRP A 315 -26.21 24.38 -5.37
C TRP A 315 -25.84 23.99 -6.81
N ILE A 316 -25.55 22.73 -7.11
CA ILE A 316 -25.00 22.36 -8.44
C ILE A 316 -26.06 21.94 -9.47
N THR A 317 -27.30 21.63 -9.09
CA THR A 317 -28.26 20.98 -10.01
C THR A 317 -29.30 21.89 -10.66
N GLN A 318 -29.37 23.19 -10.30
CA GLN A 318 -30.36 24.11 -10.84
C GLN A 318 -29.70 25.35 -11.43
N SER A 319 -30.06 25.71 -12.67
CA SER A 319 -29.70 27.03 -13.17
C SER A 319 -30.42 28.08 -12.33
N ASN A 320 -29.73 29.14 -11.93
CA ASN A 320 -30.32 30.30 -11.24
C ASN A 320 -31.20 31.17 -12.18
N ILE A 321 -31.81 30.54 -13.19
CA ILE A 321 -32.67 31.16 -14.21
C ILE A 321 -34.06 30.56 -14.01
N GLU A 322 -35.03 31.43 -13.78
CA GLU A 322 -36.43 31.06 -13.60
C GLU A 322 -36.93 30.25 -14.82
N ASN A 323 -37.64 29.15 -14.55
CA ASN A 323 -38.20 28.25 -15.57
C ASN A 323 -37.19 27.61 -16.53
N TYR A 324 -35.90 27.60 -16.20
CA TYR A 324 -34.88 26.89 -16.98
C TYR A 324 -34.35 25.69 -16.19
N ARG A 325 -34.30 24.52 -16.83
CA ARG A 325 -33.82 23.26 -16.28
C ARG A 325 -32.89 22.62 -17.32
N PRO A 326 -31.57 22.91 -17.30
CA PRO A 326 -30.67 22.62 -18.40
C PRO A 326 -30.69 21.17 -18.89
N PHE A 327 -30.82 20.19 -17.99
CA PHE A 327 -30.90 18.78 -18.35
C PHE A 327 -32.27 18.41 -18.94
N PHE A 328 -33.36 18.80 -18.29
CA PHE A 328 -34.72 18.46 -18.71
C PHE A 328 -35.11 19.15 -20.03
N ASP A 329 -34.78 20.44 -20.18
CA ASP A 329 -35.08 21.23 -21.39
C ASP A 329 -34.27 20.75 -22.62
N LYS A 330 -33.19 19.99 -22.39
CA LYS A 330 -32.40 19.32 -23.43
C LYS A 330 -32.77 17.84 -23.61
N GLY A 331 -33.82 17.35 -22.94
CA GLY A 331 -34.26 15.96 -23.02
C GLY A 331 -33.35 14.95 -22.31
N ILE A 332 -32.41 15.42 -21.50
CA ILE A 332 -31.51 14.58 -20.69
C ILE A 332 -32.27 14.19 -19.42
N THR A 333 -32.98 13.06 -19.49
CA THR A 333 -33.91 12.60 -18.45
C THR A 333 -33.41 11.40 -17.65
N GLY A 334 -32.27 10.80 -18.05
CA GLY A 334 -31.77 9.56 -17.46
C GLY A 334 -32.63 8.32 -17.71
N LYS A 335 -33.63 8.39 -18.61
CA LYS A 335 -34.53 7.27 -18.90
C LYS A 335 -33.76 6.07 -19.47
N GLY A 336 -33.96 4.90 -18.86
CA GLY A 336 -33.29 3.65 -19.25
C GLY A 336 -31.82 3.54 -18.82
N GLN A 337 -31.34 4.47 -18.00
CA GLN A 337 -29.99 4.44 -17.44
C GLN A 337 -30.03 3.95 -15.98
N ILE A 338 -29.00 3.22 -15.58
CA ILE A 338 -28.77 2.79 -14.19
C ILE A 338 -27.65 3.66 -13.62
N VAL A 339 -27.90 4.29 -12.47
CA VAL A 339 -26.91 5.06 -11.73
C VAL A 339 -26.59 4.31 -10.44
N SER A 340 -25.33 3.96 -10.25
CA SER A 340 -24.85 3.39 -8.98
C SER A 340 -24.34 4.52 -8.10
N ILE A 341 -24.76 4.53 -6.83
CA ILE A 341 -24.33 5.52 -5.83
C ILE A 341 -23.58 4.76 -4.73
N SER A 342 -22.37 5.22 -4.40
CA SER A 342 -21.56 4.71 -3.30
C SER A 342 -21.36 5.84 -2.29
N ASP A 343 -22.14 5.80 -1.21
CA ASP A 343 -22.17 6.81 -0.15
C ASP A 343 -22.52 6.10 1.18
N SER A 344 -22.68 6.87 2.26
CA SER A 344 -23.18 6.47 3.58
C SER A 344 -24.57 5.81 3.57
N GLY A 345 -25.28 5.86 2.45
CA GLY A 345 -26.61 5.31 2.26
C GLY A 345 -27.53 6.31 1.57
N MET A 346 -28.78 5.91 1.35
CA MET A 346 -29.80 6.76 0.75
C MET A 346 -31.13 6.52 1.46
N ASP A 347 -31.81 7.59 1.87
CA ASP A 347 -33.15 7.53 2.41
C ASP A 347 -34.12 7.12 1.29
N THR A 348 -34.42 5.83 1.21
CA THR A 348 -35.22 5.25 0.13
C THR A 348 -36.69 5.64 0.18
N ASP A 349 -37.15 6.19 1.30
CA ASP A 349 -38.54 6.62 1.50
C ASP A 349 -38.70 8.14 1.28
N ASN A 350 -37.64 8.81 0.86
CA ASN A 350 -37.66 10.23 0.54
C ASN A 350 -38.61 10.53 -0.62
N CYS A 351 -39.46 11.56 -0.48
CA CYS A 351 -40.44 11.92 -1.49
C CYS A 351 -39.83 12.29 -2.86
N TYR A 352 -38.57 12.76 -2.91
CA TYR A 352 -37.85 13.03 -4.16
C TYR A 352 -37.44 11.77 -4.92
N LEU A 353 -37.46 10.59 -4.27
CA LEU A 353 -37.16 9.29 -4.86
C LEU A 353 -38.42 8.45 -5.10
N SER A 354 -39.62 9.00 -4.85
CA SER A 354 -40.88 8.29 -5.07
C SER A 354 -41.26 8.21 -6.56
N ASN A 355 -41.82 7.07 -6.99
CA ASN A 355 -42.41 6.91 -8.33
C ASN A 355 -43.82 7.53 -8.39
N GLY A 356 -43.90 8.84 -8.20
CA GLY A 356 -45.13 9.61 -8.38
C GLY A 356 -46.12 9.54 -7.20
N PRO A 357 -47.32 10.14 -7.36
CA PRO A 357 -48.29 10.37 -6.28
C PRO A 357 -48.89 9.09 -5.67
N SER A 358 -48.73 7.94 -6.33
CA SER A 358 -49.20 6.63 -5.88
C SER A 358 -48.26 5.92 -4.90
N GLY A 359 -47.12 6.53 -4.53
CA GLY A 359 -46.29 6.06 -3.40
C GLY A 359 -45.49 4.78 -3.67
N GLY A 360 -45.28 4.42 -4.93
CA GLY A 360 -44.37 3.31 -5.28
C GLY A 360 -42.92 3.70 -5.02
N ASN A 361 -42.16 2.83 -4.35
CA ASN A 361 -40.73 3.03 -4.18
C ASN A 361 -39.98 2.59 -5.47
N ILE A 362 -39.02 3.39 -5.94
CA ILE A 362 -38.15 3.09 -7.09
C ILE A 362 -37.37 1.76 -6.95
N PHE A 363 -37.21 1.22 -5.74
CA PHE A 363 -36.43 0.00 -5.50
C PHE A 363 -37.20 -1.32 -5.73
N ASN A 364 -38.54 -1.30 -5.83
CA ASN A 364 -39.37 -2.52 -5.87
C ASN A 364 -39.78 -2.99 -7.30
N GLY A 365 -38.98 -2.68 -8.32
CA GLY A 365 -39.08 -3.30 -9.65
C GLY A 365 -40.24 -2.86 -10.56
N ASN A 366 -41.24 -2.16 -10.03
CA ASN A 366 -42.32 -1.57 -10.82
C ASN A 366 -42.00 -0.11 -11.18
N TRP A 367 -41.25 0.05 -12.26
CA TRP A 367 -40.89 1.35 -12.82
C TRP A 367 -42.06 1.94 -13.61
N ASP A 368 -42.84 2.83 -13.00
CA ASP A 368 -43.79 3.66 -13.75
C ASP A 368 -43.06 4.85 -14.38
N MET A 369 -42.72 4.70 -15.66
CA MET A 369 -42.02 5.72 -16.44
C MET A 369 -42.93 6.88 -16.89
N SER A 370 -44.25 6.83 -16.61
CA SER A 370 -45.22 7.85 -17.05
C SER A 370 -45.40 8.99 -16.06
N THR A 371 -44.93 8.83 -14.82
CA THR A 371 -45.14 9.79 -13.72
C THR A 371 -43.96 10.73 -13.46
N ARG A 372 -42.86 10.58 -14.21
CA ARG A 372 -41.71 11.50 -14.12
C ARG A 372 -42.05 12.80 -14.85
N LYS A 373 -42.14 13.90 -14.09
CA LYS A 373 -42.29 15.27 -14.61
C LYS A 373 -40.99 15.80 -15.20
#